data_AF-A0A6A6X1M5-F1
#
_entry.id   AF-A0A6A6X1M5-F1
#
_cell.length_a   1.000
_cell.length_b   1.000
_cell.length_c   1.000
_cell.angle_alpha   90.00
_cell.angle_beta   90.00
_cell.angle_gamma   90.00
#
_symmetry.space_group_name_H-M   'P 1'
#
loop_
_entity.id
_entity.type
_entity.pdbx_description
1 polymer ?
#
loop_
_entity_poly.entity_id
_entity_poly.type
_entity_poly.pdbx_seq_one_letter_code
_entity_poly.pdbx_strand_id
1 'polypeptide(L)'
;MLKPRSRTFQEIEDDEWNHCGRSSQHAMDKGCVMEPLFYGWMPSKCVFPELTDQFPVFEDRTWYQDENLTQVIAPEDLYRGKHNIIWTEKYHDEHCLFQWRKLQYGMHHRKEFLDNKTISMHHSKHCSDQLSANCEPGKETGYRNIVELGFYRCRKTVFLSQ
;
A
#
# COMPACT_ATOMS: atom_id res chain seq x y z
N MET A 1 -25.71 23.98 26.76
CA MET A 1 -24.34 23.49 26.42
C MET A 1 -24.23 23.43 24.91
N LEU A 2 -23.33 24.20 24.30
CA LEU A 2 -23.10 24.17 22.85
C LEU A 2 -22.25 22.94 22.52
N LYS A 3 -22.67 22.11 21.56
CA LYS A 3 -21.84 21.00 21.08
C LYS A 3 -20.61 21.58 20.34
N PRO A 4 -19.41 21.02 20.53
CA PRO A 4 -18.24 21.40 19.74
C PRO A 4 -18.54 21.23 18.25
N ARG A 5 -18.08 22.18 17.43
CA ARG A 5 -18.17 22.09 15.97
C ARG A 5 -17.37 20.87 15.48
N SER A 6 -17.94 20.11 14.56
CA SER A 6 -17.22 19.06 13.82
C SER A 6 -16.19 19.70 12.88
N ARG A 7 -14.98 19.15 12.87
CA ARG A 7 -13.92 19.53 11.93
C ARG A 7 -14.31 19.15 10.49
N THR A 8 -13.82 19.93 9.53
CA THR A 8 -13.91 19.62 8.10
C THR A 8 -12.87 18.58 7.69
N PHE A 9 -13.05 17.96 6.52
CA PHE A 9 -12.07 17.00 5.99
C PHE A 9 -10.70 17.64 5.76
N GLN A 10 -10.66 18.85 5.18
CA GLN A 10 -9.40 19.57 4.96
C GLN A 10 -8.67 19.83 6.28
N GLU A 11 -9.40 20.30 7.31
CA GLU A 11 -8.81 20.51 8.62
C GLU A 11 -8.17 19.20 9.12
N ILE A 12 -8.85 18.05 9.00
CA ILE A 12 -8.31 16.74 9.44
C ILE A 12 -7.08 16.35 8.62
N GLU A 13 -7.09 16.57 7.31
CA GLU A 13 -5.97 16.24 6.43
C GLU A 13 -4.73 17.11 6.69
N ASP A 14 -4.93 18.35 7.15
CA ASP A 14 -3.86 19.29 7.51
C ASP A 14 -3.24 19.02 8.90
N ASP A 15 -3.76 18.04 9.67
CA ASP A 15 -3.18 17.70 10.97
C ASP A 15 -1.75 17.14 10.85
N GLU A 16 -0.92 17.47 11.83
CA GLU A 16 0.48 17.01 11.91
C GLU A 16 0.65 15.48 11.95
N TRP A 17 -0.37 14.72 12.36
CA TRP A 17 -0.31 13.26 12.35
C TRP A 17 -0.41 12.68 10.92
N ASN A 18 -0.94 13.44 9.95
CA ASN A 18 -1.28 12.95 8.61
C ASN A 18 -0.13 13.05 7.59
N HIS A 19 1.09 13.32 8.06
CA HIS A 19 2.30 13.31 7.22
C HIS A 19 3.52 12.81 7.98
N CYS A 20 4.51 12.32 7.24
CA CYS A 20 5.74 11.74 7.80
C CYS A 20 6.99 12.60 7.55
N GLY A 21 6.82 13.82 7.06
CA GLY A 21 7.94 14.66 6.61
C GLY A 21 8.65 14.09 5.37
N ARG A 22 9.95 14.39 5.25
CA ARG A 22 10.77 14.10 4.05
C ARG A 22 12.07 13.32 4.33
N SER A 23 12.21 12.74 5.51
CA SER A 23 13.35 11.87 5.85
C SER A 23 12.92 10.77 6.80
N SER A 24 13.62 9.64 6.77
CA SER A 24 13.34 8.50 7.66
C SER A 24 13.44 8.89 9.13
N GLN A 25 14.43 9.71 9.50
CA GLN A 25 14.55 10.21 10.87
C GLN A 25 13.30 10.99 11.29
N HIS A 26 12.86 11.95 10.47
CA HIS A 26 11.67 12.73 10.77
C HIS A 26 10.40 11.87 10.84
N ALA A 27 10.28 10.87 9.96
CA ALA A 27 9.16 9.94 9.98
C ALA A 27 9.11 9.13 11.29
N MET A 28 10.24 8.60 11.73
CA MET A 28 10.36 7.90 13.02
C MET A 28 10.04 8.84 14.19
N ASP A 29 10.55 10.08 14.17
CA ASP A 29 10.29 11.08 15.22
C ASP A 29 8.79 11.45 15.33
N LYS A 30 8.06 11.43 14.20
CA LYS A 30 6.60 11.63 14.17
C LYS A 30 5.79 10.37 14.51
N GLY A 31 6.43 9.22 14.72
CA GLY A 31 5.75 7.94 14.97
C GLY A 31 5.08 7.35 13.72
N CYS A 32 5.55 7.70 12.53
CA CYS A 32 5.17 6.99 11.31
C CYS A 32 5.73 5.57 11.30
N VAL A 33 5.08 4.71 10.52
CA VAL A 33 5.41 3.29 10.40
C VAL A 33 5.84 3.00 8.97
N MET A 34 6.91 2.22 8.80
CA MET A 34 7.33 1.73 7.50
C MET A 34 6.33 0.68 7.03
N GLU A 35 5.71 0.90 5.86
CA GLU A 35 4.94 -0.12 5.15
C GLU A 35 5.88 -0.84 4.16
N PRO A 36 6.32 -2.08 4.47
CA PRO A 36 7.40 -2.74 3.74
C PRO A 36 7.11 -2.91 2.26
N LEU A 37 5.89 -3.33 1.91
CA LEU A 37 5.52 -3.56 0.51
C LEU A 37 5.33 -2.28 -0.30
N PHE A 38 5.32 -1.12 0.35
CA PHE A 38 5.35 0.18 -0.32
C PHE A 38 6.74 0.82 -0.31
N TYR A 39 7.67 0.27 0.48
CA TYR A 39 8.93 0.90 0.89
C TYR A 39 8.72 2.38 1.22
N GLY A 40 7.78 2.66 2.13
CA GLY A 40 7.33 4.02 2.41
C GLY A 40 6.87 4.23 3.84
N TRP A 41 7.27 5.37 4.40
CA TRP A 41 6.78 5.83 5.70
C TRP A 41 5.33 6.32 5.58
N MET A 42 4.46 5.78 6.42
CA MET A 42 3.04 6.12 6.46
C MET A 42 2.61 6.55 7.86
N PRO A 43 1.64 7.48 7.98
CA PRO A 43 0.96 7.70 9.25
C PRO A 43 0.44 6.38 9.80
N SER A 44 0.60 6.14 11.10
CA SER A 44 0.24 4.86 11.73
C SER A 44 -1.23 4.49 11.51
N LYS A 45 -2.12 5.47 11.35
CA LYS A 45 -3.55 5.25 11.00
C LYS A 45 -3.78 4.63 9.62
N CYS A 46 -2.79 4.65 8.74
CA CYS A 46 -2.84 4.14 7.37
C CYS A 46 -2.07 2.83 7.18
N VAL A 47 -1.47 2.28 8.25
CA VAL A 47 -0.81 0.96 8.24
C VAL A 47 -1.71 -0.02 8.99
N PHE A 48 -1.92 -1.20 8.43
CA PHE A 48 -2.81 -2.22 8.98
C PHE A 48 -2.01 -3.48 9.29
N PRO A 49 -1.44 -3.62 10.51
CA PRO A 49 -0.56 -4.73 10.85
C PRO A 49 -1.16 -6.11 10.52
N GLU A 50 -2.47 -6.30 10.72
CA GLU A 50 -3.13 -7.57 10.43
C GLU A 50 -3.07 -7.96 8.94
N LEU A 51 -2.93 -6.97 8.05
CA LEU A 51 -2.69 -7.19 6.63
C LEU A 51 -1.19 -7.21 6.32
N THR A 52 -0.44 -6.23 6.81
CA THR A 52 1.00 -6.06 6.54
C THR A 52 1.80 -7.30 6.96
N ASP A 53 1.52 -7.86 8.13
CA ASP A 53 2.26 -9.01 8.69
C ASP A 53 2.06 -10.31 7.88
N GLN A 54 1.08 -10.35 6.97
CA GLN A 54 0.90 -11.48 6.05
C GLN A 54 1.94 -11.48 4.91
N PHE A 55 2.69 -10.38 4.75
CA PHE A 55 3.64 -10.19 3.65
C PHE A 55 4.99 -9.66 4.18
N PRO A 56 5.85 -10.53 4.73
CA PRO A 56 7.14 -10.14 5.32
C PRO A 56 8.20 -9.91 4.24
N VAL A 57 8.01 -8.89 3.39
CA VAL A 57 8.78 -8.67 2.15
C VAL A 57 10.26 -8.34 2.37
N PHE A 58 10.63 -7.88 3.57
CA PHE A 58 12.03 -7.64 3.92
C PHE A 58 12.74 -8.91 4.40
N GLU A 59 11.99 -9.91 4.84
CA GLU A 59 12.49 -11.18 5.33
C GLU A 59 12.43 -12.29 4.27
N ASP A 60 11.46 -12.23 3.36
CA ASP A 60 11.19 -13.31 2.40
C ASP A 60 12.07 -13.28 1.15
N ARG A 61 12.86 -12.21 0.95
CA ARG A 61 13.80 -12.05 -0.17
C ARG A 61 14.96 -11.12 0.16
N THR A 62 16.01 -11.23 -0.65
CA THR A 62 17.19 -10.36 -0.53
C THR A 62 16.94 -9.02 -1.21
N TRP A 63 17.44 -7.97 -0.57
CA TRP A 63 17.45 -6.61 -1.08
C TRP A 63 18.87 -6.07 -1.19
N TYR A 64 19.09 -5.19 -2.17
CA TYR A 64 20.42 -4.72 -2.54
C TYR A 64 20.46 -3.19 -2.69
N GLN A 65 21.63 -2.61 -2.44
CA GLN A 65 21.88 -1.17 -2.61
C GLN A 65 22.16 -0.80 -4.07
N ASP A 66 22.58 -1.78 -4.89
CA ASP A 66 22.97 -1.61 -6.27
C ASP A 66 22.15 -2.48 -7.23
N GLU A 67 22.01 -2.01 -8.46
CA GLU A 67 21.27 -2.67 -9.54
C GLU A 67 21.89 -4.00 -9.97
N ASN A 68 23.20 -4.18 -9.78
CA ASN A 68 23.88 -5.45 -10.09
C ASN A 68 23.63 -6.53 -9.03
N LEU A 69 22.86 -6.23 -7.98
CA LEU A 69 22.48 -7.16 -6.91
C LEU A 69 23.68 -7.74 -6.16
N THR A 70 24.66 -6.90 -5.83
CA THR A 70 25.92 -7.34 -5.19
C THR A 70 26.08 -6.90 -3.73
N GLN A 71 25.45 -5.79 -3.33
CA GLN A 71 25.56 -5.20 -1.99
C GLN A 71 24.27 -5.40 -1.21
N VAL A 72 24.20 -6.47 -0.44
CA VAL A 72 23.03 -6.84 0.36
C VAL A 72 22.71 -5.81 1.45
N ILE A 73 21.42 -5.55 1.68
CA ILE A 73 20.90 -4.72 2.77
C ILE A 73 20.32 -5.64 3.85
N ALA A 74 20.66 -5.38 5.11
CA ALA A 74 20.06 -6.09 6.23
C ALA A 74 18.59 -5.65 6.45
N PRO A 75 17.66 -6.56 6.82
CA PRO A 75 16.25 -6.22 7.04
C PRO A 75 16.05 -5.05 8.00
N GLU A 76 16.85 -4.94 9.07
CA GLU A 76 16.75 -3.86 10.04
C GLU A 76 17.07 -2.49 9.43
N ASP A 77 17.86 -2.44 8.35
CA ASP A 77 18.20 -1.21 7.63
C ASP A 77 17.14 -0.86 6.59
N LEU A 78 16.40 -1.84 6.08
CA LEU A 78 15.18 -1.64 5.28
C LEU A 78 14.07 -1.04 6.13
N TYR A 79 13.81 -1.60 7.32
CA TYR A 79 12.81 -1.05 8.26
C TYR A 79 13.14 0.35 8.75
N ARG A 80 14.42 0.71 8.81
CA ARG A 80 14.88 2.07 9.15
C ARG A 80 14.90 3.01 7.94
N GLY A 81 14.60 2.52 6.73
CA GLY A 81 14.62 3.31 5.51
C GLY A 81 15.96 4.02 5.30
N LYS A 82 17.09 3.33 5.50
CA LYS A 82 18.44 3.92 5.40
C LYS A 82 18.85 4.28 3.97
N HIS A 83 18.20 3.70 2.97
CA HIS A 83 18.51 3.89 1.56
C HIS A 83 17.29 4.48 0.84
N ASN A 84 17.50 5.42 -0.07
CA ASN A 84 16.38 6.01 -0.83
C ASN A 84 15.95 5.12 -2.02
N ILE A 85 16.86 4.28 -2.52
CA ILE A 85 16.67 3.39 -3.65
C ILE A 85 17.24 2.03 -3.25
N ILE A 86 16.45 0.98 -3.49
CA ILE A 86 16.80 -0.41 -3.19
C ILE A 86 16.35 -1.30 -4.33
N TRP A 87 17.03 -2.44 -4.49
CA TRP A 87 16.83 -3.36 -5.60
C TRP A 87 16.50 -4.77 -5.09
N THR A 88 15.65 -5.48 -5.81
CA THR A 88 15.34 -6.90 -5.57
C THR A 88 14.77 -7.50 -6.86
N GLU A 89 14.83 -8.82 -6.99
CA GLU A 89 14.39 -9.53 -8.20
C GLU A 89 12.86 -9.60 -8.34
N LYS A 90 12.14 -9.50 -7.21
CA LYS A 90 10.68 -9.62 -7.17
C LYS A 90 10.12 -8.52 -6.27
N TYR A 91 9.30 -7.61 -6.79
CA TYR A 91 8.64 -6.59 -5.97
C TYR A 91 7.44 -5.96 -6.65
N HIS A 92 7.57 -5.53 -7.91
CA HIS A 92 6.60 -4.62 -8.52
C HIS A 92 5.20 -5.24 -8.66
N ASP A 93 5.09 -6.49 -9.12
CA ASP A 93 3.79 -7.17 -9.22
C ASP A 93 3.13 -7.38 -7.85
N GLU A 94 3.92 -7.72 -6.83
CA GLU A 94 3.43 -7.91 -5.47
C GLU A 94 3.03 -6.59 -4.82
N HIS A 95 3.78 -5.51 -5.06
CA HIS A 95 3.42 -4.15 -4.69
C HIS A 95 2.05 -3.76 -5.26
N CYS A 96 1.86 -3.98 -6.56
CA CYS A 96 0.59 -3.72 -7.26
C CYS A 96 -0.57 -4.53 -6.67
N LEU A 97 -0.37 -5.83 -6.45
CA LEU A 97 -1.39 -6.70 -5.86
C LEU A 97 -1.68 -6.33 -4.40
N PHE A 98 -0.66 -5.96 -3.62
CA PHE A 98 -0.83 -5.56 -2.23
C PHE A 98 -1.59 -4.25 -2.10
N GLN A 99 -1.37 -3.28 -2.99
CA GLN A 99 -2.20 -2.07 -3.05
C GLN A 99 -3.70 -2.42 -3.21
N TRP A 100 -4.03 -3.35 -4.10
CA TRP A 100 -5.41 -3.82 -4.26
C TRP A 100 -5.94 -4.50 -2.99
N ARG A 101 -5.14 -5.36 -2.35
CA ARG A 101 -5.50 -6.00 -1.06
C ARG A 101 -5.73 -4.96 0.03
N LYS A 102 -4.88 -3.94 0.12
CA LYS A 102 -4.98 -2.86 1.11
C LYS A 102 -6.23 -2.02 0.92
N LEU A 103 -6.56 -1.66 -0.32
CA LEU A 103 -7.82 -0.98 -0.64
C LEU A 103 -9.03 -1.83 -0.20
N GLN A 104 -9.06 -3.10 -0.60
CA GLN A 104 -10.16 -3.99 -0.26
C GLN A 104 -10.27 -4.23 1.26
N TYR A 105 -9.13 -4.36 1.95
CA TYR A 105 -9.07 -4.48 3.41
C TYR A 105 -9.64 -3.21 4.09
N GLY A 106 -9.25 -2.02 3.62
CA GLY A 106 -9.78 -0.75 4.10
C GLY A 106 -11.30 -0.65 3.95
N MET A 107 -11.82 -1.05 2.78
CA MET A 107 -13.27 -1.08 2.52
C MET A 107 -14.01 -2.12 3.37
N HIS A 108 -13.47 -3.33 3.50
CA HIS A 108 -14.09 -4.40 4.25
C HIS A 108 -14.18 -4.07 5.75
N HIS A 109 -13.08 -3.58 6.33
CA HIS A 109 -12.97 -3.25 7.75
C HIS A 109 -13.41 -1.82 8.08
N ARG A 110 -13.91 -1.08 7.10
CA ARG A 110 -14.39 0.30 7.26
C ARG A 110 -13.36 1.23 7.90
N LYS A 111 -12.11 1.12 7.45
CA LYS A 111 -11.02 1.98 7.95
C LYS A 111 -11.33 3.43 7.59
N GLU A 112 -11.10 4.33 8.55
CA GLU A 112 -11.37 5.76 8.40
C GLU A 112 -10.36 6.45 7.46
N PHE A 113 -9.12 5.96 7.46
CA PHE A 113 -8.02 6.52 6.69
C PHE A 113 -7.34 5.45 5.83
N LEU A 114 -6.89 5.87 4.65
CA LEU A 114 -6.04 5.11 3.73
C LEU A 114 -4.94 6.05 3.22
N ASP A 115 -3.79 5.48 2.88
CA ASP A 115 -2.68 6.28 2.35
C ASP A 115 -2.96 6.82 0.94
N ASN A 116 -2.35 7.96 0.63
CA ASN A 116 -2.51 8.65 -0.66
C ASN A 116 -2.09 7.80 -1.87
N LYS A 117 -1.13 6.88 -1.67
CA LYS A 117 -0.60 6.04 -2.75
C LYS A 117 -1.61 4.96 -3.12
N THR A 118 -2.29 4.36 -2.13
CA THR A 118 -3.38 3.39 -2.31
C THR A 118 -4.65 3.99 -2.91
N ILE A 119 -5.08 5.17 -2.47
CA ILE A 119 -6.30 5.82 -2.98
C ILE A 119 -6.11 6.53 -4.34
N SER A 120 -4.86 6.66 -4.79
CA SER A 120 -4.54 7.34 -6.06
C SER A 120 -5.07 6.57 -7.26
N MET A 121 -5.98 7.19 -8.01
CA MET A 121 -6.50 6.62 -9.26
C MET A 121 -5.41 6.47 -10.32
N HIS A 122 -4.48 7.41 -10.40
CA HIS A 122 -3.36 7.33 -11.33
C HIS A 122 -2.48 6.11 -11.03
N HIS A 123 -2.14 5.91 -9.76
CA HIS A 123 -1.30 4.79 -9.35
C HIS A 123 -2.04 3.45 -9.46
N SER A 124 -3.33 3.42 -9.11
CA SER A 124 -4.19 2.24 -9.30
C SER A 124 -4.25 1.81 -10.77
N LYS A 125 -4.38 2.76 -11.70
CA LYS A 125 -4.37 2.48 -13.14
C LYS A 125 -3.02 1.93 -13.61
N HIS A 126 -1.91 2.54 -13.18
CA HIS A 126 -0.56 2.03 -13.48
C HIS A 126 -0.42 0.57 -13.04
N CYS A 127 -0.83 0.25 -11.80
CA CYS A 127 -0.78 -1.11 -11.27
C CYS A 127 -1.65 -2.08 -12.09
N SER A 128 -2.89 -1.70 -12.43
CA SER A 128 -3.78 -2.58 -13.20
C SER A 128 -3.25 -2.84 -14.62
N ASP A 129 -2.70 -1.82 -15.28
CA ASP A 129 -2.15 -1.94 -16.62
C ASP A 129 -0.91 -2.86 -16.62
N GLN A 130 -0.01 -2.68 -15.64
CA GLN A 130 1.19 -3.51 -15.47
C GLN A 130 0.85 -4.98 -15.25
N LEU A 131 -0.07 -5.28 -14.32
CA LEU A 131 -0.52 -6.66 -14.09
C LEU A 131 -1.21 -7.25 -15.33
N SER A 132 -1.94 -6.44 -16.09
CA SER A 132 -2.67 -6.93 -17.27
C SER A 132 -1.75 -7.25 -18.46
N ALA A 133 -0.58 -6.64 -18.54
CA ALA A 133 0.33 -6.82 -19.68
C ALA A 133 0.87 -8.25 -19.81
N ASN A 134 1.01 -8.99 -18.70
CA ASN A 134 1.81 -10.22 -18.66
C ASN A 134 1.07 -11.46 -18.12
N CYS A 135 -0.18 -11.34 -17.64
CA CYS A 135 -0.78 -12.41 -16.82
C CYS A 135 -1.62 -13.46 -17.57
N GLU A 136 -2.12 -13.20 -18.78
CA GLU A 136 -2.89 -14.20 -19.53
C GLU A 136 -2.04 -14.86 -20.62
N PRO A 137 -1.85 -16.20 -20.57
CA PRO A 137 -1.22 -16.92 -21.66
C PRO A 137 -1.99 -16.68 -22.96
N GLY A 138 -1.28 -16.30 -24.02
CA GLY A 138 -1.89 -16.09 -25.33
C GLY A 138 -2.60 -17.34 -25.85
N LYS A 139 -3.48 -17.15 -26.85
CA LYS A 139 -4.29 -18.21 -27.49
C LYS A 139 -3.49 -19.46 -27.91
N GLU A 140 -2.20 -19.29 -28.17
CA GLU A 140 -1.25 -20.31 -28.61
C GLU A 140 -0.99 -21.41 -27.56
N THR A 141 -1.21 -21.12 -26.28
CA THR A 141 -0.98 -22.08 -25.18
C THR A 141 -2.14 -23.06 -24.96
N GLY A 142 -3.29 -22.85 -25.62
CA GLY A 142 -4.52 -23.59 -25.35
C GLY A 142 -5.16 -23.29 -23.99
N TYR A 143 -4.63 -22.31 -23.24
CA TYR A 143 -5.19 -21.83 -21.97
C TYR A 143 -6.60 -21.27 -22.18
N ARG A 144 -7.53 -21.62 -21.29
CA ARG A 144 -8.94 -21.21 -21.34
C ARG A 144 -9.35 -20.67 -19.98
N ASN A 145 -9.89 -19.46 -19.95
CA ASN A 145 -10.55 -18.92 -18.78
C ASN A 145 -12.01 -19.37 -18.73
N ILE A 146 -12.49 -19.74 -17.54
CA ILE A 146 -13.92 -19.87 -17.26
C ILE A 146 -14.44 -18.53 -16.77
N VAL A 147 -15.54 -18.05 -17.35
CA VAL A 147 -16.22 -16.82 -16.92
C VAL A 147 -17.65 -17.19 -16.58
N GLU A 148 -18.04 -16.97 -15.33
CA GLU A 148 -19.38 -17.25 -14.84
C GLU A 148 -20.24 -16.00 -14.83
N LEU A 149 -21.50 -16.12 -15.26
CA LEU A 149 -22.47 -15.03 -15.20
C LEU A 149 -22.86 -14.76 -13.74
N GLY A 150 -22.42 -13.63 -13.20
CA GLY A 150 -22.77 -13.19 -11.84
C GLY A 150 -23.93 -12.20 -11.80
N PHE A 151 -24.75 -12.29 -10.76
CA PHE A 151 -25.87 -11.37 -10.48
C PHE A 151 -25.58 -10.57 -9.21
N TYR A 152 -24.89 -9.45 -9.35
CA TYR A 152 -24.37 -8.67 -8.22
C TYR A 152 -25.37 -7.63 -7.69
N ARG A 153 -25.21 -7.21 -6.43
CA ARG A 153 -26.04 -6.16 -5.80
C ARG A 153 -25.19 -4.98 -5.35
N CYS A 154 -25.72 -3.77 -5.52
CA CYS A 154 -25.06 -2.57 -5.03
C CYS A 154 -24.97 -2.56 -3.49
N ARG A 155 -23.85 -2.04 -2.98
CA ARG A 155 -23.62 -1.78 -1.55
C ARG A 155 -23.20 -0.33 -1.38
N LYS A 156 -23.56 0.29 -0.25
CA LYS A 156 -23.05 1.62 0.11
C LYS A 156 -21.55 1.52 0.38
N THR A 157 -20.76 2.39 -0.24
CA THR A 157 -19.30 2.46 -0.07
C THR A 157 -18.88 3.49 0.97
N VAL A 158 -19.72 4.50 1.23
CA VAL A 158 -19.50 5.49 2.27
C VAL A 158 -20.06 5.00 3.61
N PHE A 159 -19.20 4.99 4.62
CA PHE A 159 -19.58 4.75 6.00
C PHE A 159 -20.09 6.07 6.58
N LEU A 160 -21.41 6.27 6.59
CA LEU A 160 -21.97 7.34 7.40
C LEU A 160 -21.70 6.99 8.87
N SER A 161 -21.01 7.86 9.57
CA SER A 161 -20.96 7.82 11.04
C SER A 161 -22.41 7.92 11.55
N GLN A 162 -22.83 6.90 12.31
CA GLN A 162 -24.04 6.99 13.14
C GLN A 162 -23.66 7.63 14.47
#